data_AF-A0A1H3N8P5-F1
#
_entry.id   AF-A0A1H3N8P5-F1
#
_cell.length_a   1.000
_cell.length_b   1.000
_cell.length_c   1.000
_cell.angle_alpha   90.00
_cell.angle_beta   90.00
_cell.angle_gamma   90.00
#
_symmetry.space_group_name_H-M   'P 1'
#
loop_
_entity.id
_entity.type
_entity.pdbx_description
1 polymer ?
#
loop_
_entity_poly.entity_id
_entity_poly.type
_entity_poly.pdbx_seq_one_letter_code
_entity_poly.pdbx_strand_id
1 'polypeptide(L)'
;MDRYKYFLIHDRNKQVTYGECIKWRCGEFDSIKQSDITIGLKKKFIARFIVSDKRVDLINKEKKHIRINEDISFSYEENYKDFITQRSDEVVFNPLIDRCSSIRMFIGHQMTSSNLMSWIDKNKSLLEEINSRFNLDLQNRHELINSYSYYEPTRIIVNSRFIDKPKHREDRLPTKLKVKFYDEFNDYSQASYTLTGYCEGKKLLTKEGKISEIDTLVDFDKSPDELETKIIDKGSTIYNSKHGFLRSINIKARVYGNSVNLENGSNISKYADLSFNVGRK
;
A
#
# COMPACT_ATOMS: atom_id res chain seq x y z
N MET A 1 6.52 -20.06 4.31
CA MET A 1 6.89 -20.49 2.94
C MET A 1 6.75 -19.29 2.04
N ASP A 2 7.75 -19.02 1.21
CA ASP A 2 7.69 -17.91 0.26
C ASP A 2 6.87 -18.30 -0.97
N ARG A 3 6.10 -17.33 -1.47
CA ARG A 3 5.33 -17.43 -2.70
C ARG A 3 5.57 -16.19 -3.54
N TYR A 4 5.77 -16.39 -4.82
CA TYR A 4 5.94 -15.32 -5.79
C TYR A 4 4.64 -15.19 -6.57
N LYS A 5 4.02 -14.02 -6.48
CA LYS A 5 2.79 -13.69 -7.18
C LYS A 5 3.13 -12.69 -8.27
N TYR A 6 2.94 -13.08 -9.52
CA TYR A 6 3.19 -12.24 -10.67
C TYR A 6 1.87 -11.77 -11.25
N PHE A 7 1.83 -10.52 -11.66
CA PHE A 7 0.81 -10.00 -12.57
C PHE A 7 1.51 -9.37 -13.76
N LEU A 8 1.25 -9.88 -14.95
CA LEU A 8 1.91 -9.48 -16.18
C LEU A 8 0.87 -9.11 -17.22
N ILE A 9 1.11 -8.03 -17.94
CA ILE A 9 0.40 -7.66 -19.17
C ILE A 9 1.44 -7.64 -20.28
N HIS A 10 1.25 -8.48 -21.29
CA HIS A 10 2.18 -8.57 -22.41
C HIS A 10 1.44 -8.63 -23.75
N ASP A 11 2.17 -8.27 -24.81
CA ASP A 11 1.67 -8.35 -26.17
C ASP A 11 1.79 -9.78 -26.76
N ARG A 12 1.44 -9.94 -28.03
CA ARG A 12 1.55 -11.24 -28.74
C ARG A 12 2.98 -11.70 -28.96
N ASN A 13 3.93 -10.78 -28.94
CA ASN A 13 5.36 -11.08 -29.05
C ASN A 13 5.96 -11.44 -27.69
N LYS A 14 5.10 -11.62 -26.67
CA LYS A 14 5.47 -11.94 -25.29
C LYS A 14 6.36 -10.86 -24.67
N GLN A 15 6.26 -9.62 -25.16
CA GLN A 15 6.93 -8.46 -24.57
C GLN A 15 6.04 -7.86 -23.48
N VAL A 16 6.59 -7.73 -22.27
CA VAL A 16 5.91 -7.12 -21.13
C VAL A 16 5.68 -5.63 -21.38
N THR A 17 4.44 -5.19 -21.21
CA THR A 17 4.03 -3.77 -21.17
C THR A 17 3.80 -3.30 -19.75
N TYR A 18 3.39 -4.18 -18.85
CA TYR A 18 3.37 -3.93 -17.41
C TYR A 18 3.62 -5.25 -16.71
N GLY A 19 4.44 -5.24 -15.67
CA GLY A 19 4.63 -6.42 -14.86
C GLY A 19 4.97 -6.11 -13.42
N GLU A 20 4.50 -6.94 -12.53
CA GLU A 20 4.87 -6.91 -11.14
C GLU A 20 5.06 -8.32 -10.60
N CYS A 21 5.96 -8.45 -9.64
CA CYS A 21 6.18 -9.65 -8.87
C CYS A 21 6.23 -9.28 -7.40
N ILE A 22 5.46 -9.98 -6.59
CA ILE A 22 5.43 -9.82 -5.14
C ILE A 22 6.00 -11.08 -4.51
N LYS A 23 7.07 -10.93 -3.70
CA LYS A 23 7.50 -11.99 -2.78
C LYS A 23 6.60 -11.95 -1.54
N TRP A 24 5.64 -12.84 -1.51
CA TRP A 24 4.69 -13.00 -0.43
C TRP A 24 5.08 -14.18 0.46
N ARG A 25 5.58 -13.91 1.67
CA ARG A 25 5.73 -14.95 2.68
C ARG A 25 4.37 -15.20 3.32
N CYS A 26 3.83 -16.40 3.13
CA CYS A 26 2.53 -16.77 3.68
C CYS A 26 2.62 -16.99 5.19
N GLY A 27 1.82 -16.23 5.95
CA GLY A 27 1.56 -16.45 7.37
C GLY A 27 0.49 -17.52 7.60
N GLU A 28 0.19 -17.79 8.87
CA GLU A 28 -0.78 -18.83 9.28
C GLU A 28 -2.20 -18.58 8.74
N PHE A 29 -2.58 -17.32 8.58
CA PHE A 29 -3.92 -16.92 8.14
C PHE A 29 -4.02 -16.62 6.64
N ASP A 30 -2.93 -16.75 5.90
CA ASP A 30 -2.94 -16.45 4.46
C ASP A 30 -3.56 -17.59 3.65
N SER A 31 -4.59 -17.26 2.87
CA SER A 31 -5.19 -18.22 1.93
C SER A 31 -4.22 -18.55 0.80
N ILE A 32 -3.90 -19.83 0.66
CA ILE A 32 -3.06 -20.35 -0.42
C ILE A 32 -3.96 -20.80 -1.58
N LYS A 33 -4.17 -19.93 -2.57
CA LYS A 33 -4.73 -20.34 -3.86
C LYS A 33 -3.60 -20.47 -4.88
N GLN A 34 -3.41 -21.67 -5.41
CA GLN A 34 -2.48 -21.94 -6.50
C GLN A 34 -3.28 -22.12 -7.77
N SER A 35 -3.42 -21.05 -8.54
CA SER A 35 -3.95 -21.16 -9.88
C SER A 35 -3.33 -20.06 -10.72
N ASP A 36 -2.61 -20.46 -11.75
CA ASP A 36 -2.24 -19.55 -12.82
C ASP A 36 -3.50 -19.20 -13.60
N ILE A 37 -3.68 -17.92 -13.89
CA ILE A 37 -4.84 -17.42 -14.62
C ILE A 37 -4.35 -16.62 -15.81
N THR A 38 -4.85 -16.95 -16.99
CA THR A 38 -4.57 -16.23 -18.23
C THR A 38 -5.87 -15.61 -18.74
N ILE A 39 -5.85 -14.31 -19.00
CA ILE A 39 -7.01 -13.53 -19.44
C ILE A 39 -6.64 -12.84 -20.75
N GLY A 40 -7.42 -13.10 -21.80
CA GLY A 40 -7.33 -12.36 -23.05
C GLY A 40 -7.85 -10.94 -22.90
N LEU A 41 -7.10 -9.98 -23.44
CA LEU A 41 -7.45 -8.56 -23.48
C LEU A 41 -7.61 -8.09 -24.94
N LYS A 42 -8.20 -6.91 -25.11
CA LYS A 42 -8.29 -6.25 -26.42
C LYS A 42 -6.93 -6.17 -27.11
N LYS A 43 -6.99 -6.08 -28.44
CA LYS A 43 -5.81 -6.06 -29.33
C LYS A 43 -4.93 -7.33 -29.25
N LYS A 44 -5.45 -8.37 -28.59
CA LYS A 44 -4.79 -9.63 -28.26
C LYS A 44 -3.55 -9.42 -27.37
N PHE A 45 -3.67 -8.49 -26.43
CA PHE A 45 -2.82 -8.52 -25.23
C PHE A 45 -3.29 -9.64 -24.31
N ILE A 46 -2.42 -10.05 -23.40
CA ILE A 46 -2.68 -11.10 -22.44
C ILE A 46 -2.31 -10.58 -21.06
N ALA A 47 -3.26 -10.68 -20.12
CA ALA A 47 -3.02 -10.56 -18.69
C ALA A 47 -2.76 -11.95 -18.11
N ARG A 48 -1.70 -12.11 -17.33
CA ARG A 48 -1.34 -13.38 -16.71
C ARG A 48 -1.04 -13.20 -15.23
N PHE A 49 -1.71 -14.00 -14.41
CA PHE A 49 -1.43 -14.16 -13.00
C PHE A 49 -0.68 -15.48 -12.82
N ILE A 50 0.50 -15.42 -12.20
CA ILE A 50 1.32 -16.60 -11.95
C ILE A 50 1.57 -16.70 -10.46
N VAL A 51 1.35 -17.87 -9.87
CA VAL A 51 1.65 -18.11 -8.45
C VAL A 51 2.63 -19.27 -8.34
N SER A 52 3.83 -18.98 -7.85
CA SER A 52 4.92 -19.95 -7.76
C SER A 52 5.51 -20.00 -6.35
N ASP A 53 6.06 -21.14 -5.94
CA ASP A 53 6.89 -21.27 -4.73
C ASP A 53 8.34 -20.84 -4.96
N LYS A 54 8.73 -20.63 -6.23
CA LYS A 54 10.06 -20.20 -6.64
C LYS A 54 9.99 -19.01 -7.59
N ARG A 55 11.07 -18.26 -7.69
CA ARG A 55 11.18 -17.20 -8.71
C ARG A 55 11.18 -17.81 -10.09
N VAL A 56 10.25 -17.37 -10.93
CA VAL A 56 10.17 -17.75 -12.36
C VAL A 56 10.72 -16.65 -13.28
N ASP A 57 11.22 -15.56 -12.71
CA ASP A 57 11.86 -14.46 -13.41
C ASP A 57 13.38 -14.48 -13.23
N LEU A 58 14.09 -14.55 -14.37
CA LEU A 58 15.54 -14.57 -14.47
C LEU A 58 16.03 -13.23 -15.02
N ILE A 59 16.80 -12.50 -14.21
CA ILE A 59 17.32 -11.17 -14.55
C ILE A 59 18.76 -11.31 -15.06
N ASN A 60 18.98 -11.06 -16.35
CA ASN A 60 20.31 -10.93 -16.94
C ASN A 60 20.72 -9.45 -16.94
N LYS A 61 21.65 -9.10 -16.05
CA LYS A 61 22.11 -7.70 -15.89
C LYS A 61 22.93 -7.19 -17.08
N GLU A 62 23.75 -8.05 -17.67
CA GLU A 62 24.64 -7.69 -18.78
C GLU A 62 23.85 -7.38 -20.05
N LYS A 63 22.84 -8.20 -20.35
CA LYS A 63 21.94 -8.02 -21.50
C LYS A 63 20.77 -7.08 -21.22
N LYS A 64 20.70 -6.54 -20.00
CA LYS A 64 19.55 -5.78 -19.47
C LYS A 64 18.19 -6.39 -19.84
N HIS A 65 18.04 -7.67 -19.54
CA HIS A 65 16.90 -8.47 -19.99
C HIS A 65 16.37 -9.33 -18.87
N ILE A 66 15.05 -9.41 -18.75
CA ILE A 66 14.33 -10.27 -17.80
C ILE A 66 13.53 -11.30 -18.60
N ARG A 67 13.69 -12.57 -18.26
CA ARG A 67 12.92 -13.68 -18.83
C ARG A 67 12.00 -14.24 -17.74
N ILE A 68 10.70 -14.25 -17.98
CA ILE A 68 9.66 -14.63 -17.03
C ILE A 68 8.91 -15.85 -17.58
N ASN A 69 8.77 -16.89 -16.77
CA ASN A 69 8.07 -18.12 -17.15
C ASN A 69 8.55 -18.69 -18.50
N GLU A 70 9.87 -18.70 -18.72
CA GLU A 70 10.56 -19.22 -19.91
C GLU A 70 10.31 -18.52 -21.25
N ASP A 71 9.24 -17.78 -21.46
CA ASP A 71 8.90 -17.28 -22.80
C ASP A 71 8.48 -15.82 -22.85
N ILE A 72 8.14 -15.23 -21.71
CA ILE A 72 7.84 -13.80 -21.59
C ILE A 72 9.14 -13.05 -21.36
N SER A 73 9.33 -11.95 -22.07
CA SER A 73 10.54 -11.15 -22.02
C SER A 73 10.25 -9.69 -21.70
N PHE A 74 11.19 -9.07 -21.02
CA PHE A 74 11.22 -7.65 -20.78
C PHE A 74 12.65 -7.15 -20.91
N SER A 75 12.87 -6.22 -21.84
CA SER A 75 14.15 -5.52 -21.98
C SER A 75 14.07 -4.21 -21.22
N TYR A 76 15.07 -3.92 -20.41
CA TYR A 76 15.12 -2.70 -19.59
C TYR A 76 16.36 -1.87 -19.92
N GLU A 77 16.28 -0.57 -19.64
CA GLU A 77 17.41 0.35 -19.77
C GLU A 77 17.94 0.77 -18.41
N GLU A 78 17.01 1.01 -17.49
CA GLU A 78 17.26 1.53 -16.17
C GLU A 78 16.79 0.53 -15.12
N ASN A 79 17.48 0.51 -13.99
CA ASN A 79 17.06 -0.25 -12.82
C ASN A 79 17.21 0.62 -11.58
N TYR A 80 16.17 0.60 -10.77
CA TYR A 80 16.06 1.42 -9.57
C TYR A 80 15.83 0.53 -8.36
N LYS A 81 16.39 0.95 -7.23
CA LYS A 81 16.02 0.44 -5.92
C LYS A 81 15.33 1.57 -5.19
N ASP A 82 14.17 1.28 -4.63
CA ASP A 82 13.39 2.25 -3.89
C ASP A 82 12.70 1.56 -2.70
N PHE A 83 12.01 2.34 -1.88
CA PHE A 83 11.31 1.88 -0.69
C PHE A 83 9.97 2.58 -0.54
N ILE A 84 8.88 1.81 -0.52
CA ILE A 84 7.54 2.33 -0.26
C ILE A 84 7.44 2.66 1.22
N THR A 85 7.21 3.93 1.54
CA THR A 85 6.82 4.36 2.89
C THR A 85 5.30 4.40 3.02
N GLN A 86 4.79 4.39 4.25
CA GLN A 86 3.37 4.57 4.52
C GLN A 86 3.12 5.92 5.17
N ARG A 87 2.55 6.87 4.43
CA ARG A 87 2.19 8.15 5.01
C ARG A 87 0.74 8.48 4.76
N SER A 88 0.17 9.27 5.66
CA SER A 88 -1.24 9.68 5.58
C SER A 88 -1.48 10.74 4.49
N ASP A 89 -0.42 11.41 4.04
CA ASP A 89 -0.41 12.49 3.05
C ASP A 89 0.07 12.04 1.66
N GLU A 90 0.65 10.84 1.53
CA GLU A 90 1.17 10.35 0.25
C GLU A 90 0.14 9.51 -0.52
N VAL A 91 -0.15 9.90 -1.76
CA VAL A 91 -0.94 9.08 -2.72
C VAL A 91 0.03 8.21 -3.54
N VAL A 92 0.65 7.21 -2.91
CA VAL A 92 1.49 6.23 -3.63
C VAL A 92 0.59 5.10 -4.13
N PHE A 93 0.68 4.77 -5.43
CA PHE A 93 0.10 3.51 -5.92
C PHE A 93 0.91 2.36 -5.35
N ASN A 94 0.30 1.57 -4.48
CA ASN A 94 0.91 0.40 -3.87
C ASN A 94 0.04 -0.83 -4.13
N PRO A 95 0.47 -1.79 -4.96
CA PRO A 95 -0.29 -3.02 -5.19
C PRO A 95 -0.40 -3.91 -3.94
N LEU A 96 0.31 -3.56 -2.83
CA LEU A 96 0.49 -4.43 -1.66
C LEU A 96 -0.38 -4.13 -0.45
N ILE A 97 -1.45 -3.34 -0.60
CA ILE A 97 -2.41 -3.07 0.49
C ILE A 97 -1.66 -2.57 1.74
N ASP A 98 -1.36 -1.28 1.80
CA ASP A 98 -0.86 -0.63 3.02
C ASP A 98 0.34 -1.34 3.67
N ARG A 99 1.38 -1.68 2.90
CA ARG A 99 2.65 -2.22 3.44
C ARG A 99 3.86 -1.45 2.97
N CYS A 100 4.76 -1.16 3.91
CA CYS A 100 6.13 -0.78 3.59
C CYS A 100 6.81 -1.90 2.79
N SER A 101 7.50 -1.56 1.71
CA SER A 101 8.07 -2.56 0.80
C SER A 101 9.36 -2.08 0.19
N SER A 102 10.38 -2.95 0.16
CA SER A 102 11.51 -2.73 -0.74
C SER A 102 11.06 -2.99 -2.18
N ILE A 103 11.40 -2.07 -3.08
CA ILE A 103 11.09 -2.18 -4.50
C ILE A 103 12.38 -2.28 -5.28
N ARG A 104 12.37 -3.15 -6.29
CA ARG A 104 13.31 -3.08 -7.39
C ARG A 104 12.54 -2.93 -8.69
N MET A 105 12.68 -1.79 -9.33
CA MET A 105 11.95 -1.44 -10.54
C MET A 105 12.89 -1.47 -11.74
N PHE A 106 12.41 -2.00 -12.85
CA PHE A 106 13.10 -2.09 -14.12
C PHE A 106 12.26 -1.36 -15.15
N ILE A 107 12.86 -0.37 -15.82
CA ILE A 107 12.16 0.49 -16.78
C ILE A 107 12.69 0.18 -18.17
N GLY A 108 11.76 -0.10 -19.09
CA GLY A 108 12.00 -0.35 -20.51
C GLY A 108 12.52 0.88 -21.22
N HIS A 109 12.72 0.77 -22.53
CA HIS A 109 13.13 1.93 -23.33
C HIS A 109 12.15 3.08 -23.15
N GLN A 110 12.67 4.25 -22.81
CA GLN A 110 11.85 5.45 -22.66
C GLN A 110 11.19 5.78 -24.00
N MET A 111 9.87 5.56 -24.09
CA MET A 111 9.11 6.17 -25.18
C MET A 111 9.21 7.68 -25.00
N THR A 112 9.69 8.40 -26.02
CA THR A 112 9.60 9.88 -26.01
C THR A 112 8.16 10.29 -25.67
N SER A 113 7.97 11.44 -25.04
CA SER A 113 6.63 11.91 -24.64
C SER A 113 5.61 11.85 -25.79
N SER A 114 6.03 12.19 -27.01
CA SER A 114 5.24 12.07 -28.23
C SER A 114 4.87 10.62 -28.59
N ASN A 115 5.82 9.68 -28.50
CA ASN A 115 5.59 8.27 -28.80
C ASN A 115 4.72 7.59 -27.74
N LEU A 116 4.88 7.99 -26.48
CA LEU A 116 4.09 7.49 -25.36
C LEU A 116 2.63 7.89 -25.51
N MET A 117 2.35 9.18 -25.76
CA MET A 117 0.97 9.65 -25.96
C MET A 117 0.32 9.00 -27.18
N SER A 118 1.04 8.88 -28.30
CA SER A 118 0.56 8.15 -29.47
C SER A 118 0.25 6.68 -29.17
N TRP A 119 1.08 6.02 -28.35
CA TRP A 119 0.82 4.65 -27.91
C TRP A 119 -0.42 4.57 -27.01
N ILE A 120 -0.59 5.51 -26.06
CA ILE A 120 -1.75 5.58 -25.18
C ILE A 120 -3.03 5.80 -25.98
N ASP A 121 -3.06 6.79 -26.87
CA ASP A 121 -4.21 7.11 -27.70
C ASP A 121 -4.58 5.92 -28.59
N LYS A 122 -3.57 5.31 -29.22
CA LYS A 122 -3.77 4.09 -30.00
C LYS A 122 -4.40 3.02 -29.11
N ASN A 123 -3.93 2.80 -27.89
CA ASN A 123 -4.32 1.71 -27.00
C ASN A 123 -5.39 2.06 -25.96
N LYS A 124 -6.07 3.21 -26.08
CA LYS A 124 -7.05 3.70 -25.11
C LYS A 124 -8.07 2.64 -24.67
N SER A 125 -8.70 1.95 -25.63
CA SER A 125 -9.72 0.93 -25.32
C SER A 125 -9.20 -0.31 -24.59
N LEU A 126 -7.90 -0.62 -24.72
CA LEU A 126 -7.20 -1.64 -23.95
C LEU A 126 -6.91 -1.13 -22.54
N LEU A 127 -6.45 0.11 -22.38
CA LEU A 127 -6.16 0.71 -21.08
C LEU A 127 -7.45 0.84 -20.23
N GLU A 128 -8.57 1.22 -20.85
CA GLU A 128 -9.89 1.23 -20.20
C GLU A 128 -10.33 -0.17 -19.74
N GLU A 129 -10.02 -1.21 -20.52
CA GLU A 129 -10.30 -2.61 -20.13
C GLU A 129 -9.40 -3.05 -18.96
N ILE A 130 -8.12 -2.70 -18.99
CA ILE A 130 -7.18 -3.01 -17.90
C ILE A 130 -7.63 -2.33 -16.60
N ASN A 131 -7.98 -1.04 -16.66
CA ASN A 131 -8.45 -0.31 -15.49
C ASN A 131 -9.76 -0.89 -14.94
N SER A 132 -10.75 -1.13 -15.79
CA SER A 132 -12.04 -1.68 -15.34
C SER A 132 -11.96 -3.10 -14.76
N ARG A 133 -11.05 -3.95 -15.26
CA ARG A 133 -10.93 -5.35 -14.79
C ARG A 133 -9.98 -5.53 -13.62
N PHE A 134 -8.93 -4.72 -13.54
CA PHE A 134 -7.84 -4.92 -12.57
C PHE A 134 -7.60 -3.72 -11.66
N ASN A 135 -8.38 -2.63 -11.81
CA ASN A 135 -8.18 -1.37 -11.09
C ASN A 135 -6.76 -0.80 -11.27
N LEU A 136 -6.18 -1.01 -12.46
CA LEU A 136 -4.84 -0.54 -12.83
C LEU A 136 -4.97 0.57 -13.88
N ASP A 137 -4.83 1.81 -13.42
CA ASP A 137 -5.00 3.00 -14.27
C ASP A 137 -3.71 3.40 -14.99
N LEU A 138 -3.30 2.59 -15.97
CA LEU A 138 -2.14 2.88 -16.81
C LEU A 138 -2.31 4.14 -17.68
N GLN A 139 -3.54 4.67 -17.82
CA GLN A 139 -3.81 5.88 -18.59
C GLN A 139 -3.52 7.16 -17.78
N ASN A 140 -3.59 7.12 -16.45
CA ASN A 140 -3.16 8.26 -15.64
C ASN A 140 -1.80 8.02 -14.97
N ARG A 141 -1.30 6.78 -15.01
CA ARG A 141 -0.02 6.34 -14.43
C ARG A 141 0.93 5.86 -15.53
N HIS A 142 1.25 6.75 -16.46
CA HIS A 142 2.06 6.41 -17.63
C HIS A 142 3.46 5.90 -17.27
N GLU A 143 3.99 6.27 -16.11
CA GLU A 143 5.27 5.78 -15.60
C GLU A 143 5.30 4.27 -15.35
N LEU A 144 4.12 3.63 -15.25
CA LEU A 144 4.00 2.19 -15.10
C LEU A 144 4.04 1.46 -16.46
N ILE A 145 3.87 2.15 -17.59
CA ILE A 145 3.96 1.54 -18.91
C ILE A 145 5.43 1.19 -19.21
N ASN A 146 5.65 0.00 -19.75
CA ASN A 146 6.96 -0.63 -19.96
C ASN A 146 7.78 -0.70 -18.68
N SER A 147 7.15 -1.08 -17.58
CA SER A 147 7.83 -1.32 -16.31
C SER A 147 7.67 -2.78 -15.88
N TYR A 148 8.68 -3.27 -15.15
CA TYR A 148 8.61 -4.48 -14.36
C TYR A 148 9.08 -4.18 -12.94
N SER A 149 8.25 -4.46 -11.93
CA SER A 149 8.56 -4.17 -10.53
C SER A 149 8.59 -5.44 -9.69
N TYR A 150 9.64 -5.59 -8.89
CA TYR A 150 9.72 -6.64 -7.87
C TYR A 150 9.57 -6.01 -6.49
N TYR A 151 8.61 -6.52 -5.73
CA TYR A 151 8.28 -6.04 -4.40
C TYR A 151 8.57 -7.09 -3.33
N GLU A 152 9.16 -6.62 -2.24
CA GLU A 152 9.40 -7.39 -1.03
C GLU A 152 8.78 -6.63 0.17
N PRO A 153 7.50 -6.91 0.49
CA PRO A 153 6.81 -6.26 1.59
C PRO A 153 7.38 -6.68 2.94
N THR A 154 7.58 -5.70 3.81
CA THR A 154 7.95 -5.92 5.21
C THR A 154 6.71 -6.33 6.01
N ARG A 155 6.83 -7.38 6.83
CA ARG A 155 5.73 -7.96 7.60
C ARG A 155 5.82 -7.59 9.09
N ILE A 156 6.05 -6.30 9.30
CA ILE A 156 6.01 -5.66 10.62
C ILE A 156 4.72 -4.86 10.73
N ILE A 157 4.00 -5.04 11.84
CA ILE A 157 2.85 -4.24 12.22
C ILE A 157 3.21 -3.43 13.46
N VAL A 158 3.05 -2.11 13.37
CA VAL A 158 3.24 -1.19 14.50
C VAL A 158 1.87 -0.83 15.05
N ASN A 159 1.63 -1.16 16.31
CA ASN A 159 0.41 -0.78 17.02
C ASN A 159 0.74 0.27 18.06
N SER A 160 0.17 1.47 17.92
CA SER A 160 0.34 2.57 18.84
C SER A 160 -1.00 2.98 19.43
N ARG A 161 -1.05 3.16 20.76
CA ARG A 161 -2.26 3.64 21.45
C ARG A 161 -1.92 4.47 22.67
N PHE A 162 -2.72 5.50 22.92
CA PHE A 162 -2.64 6.24 24.17
C PHE A 162 -3.16 5.41 25.34
N ILE A 163 -2.46 5.48 26.47
CA ILE A 163 -2.80 4.73 27.70
C ILE A 163 -3.30 5.63 28.83
N ASP A 164 -3.07 6.93 28.76
CA ASP A 164 -3.43 7.91 29.80
C ASP A 164 -4.69 8.70 29.45
N LYS A 165 -5.79 8.00 29.15
CA LYS A 165 -7.05 8.64 28.73
C LYS A 165 -7.49 9.72 29.74
N PRO A 166 -7.90 10.92 29.26
CA PRO A 166 -8.45 11.98 30.11
C PRO A 166 -9.65 11.46 30.92
N LYS A 167 -9.77 11.88 32.18
CA LYS A 167 -10.98 11.55 32.97
C LYS A 167 -12.17 12.38 32.48
N HIS A 168 -13.37 11.95 32.88
CA HIS A 168 -14.60 12.66 32.55
C HIS A 168 -14.52 14.14 33.01
N ARG A 169 -14.74 15.10 32.09
CA ARG A 169 -14.59 16.58 32.28
C ARG A 169 -13.16 17.13 32.31
N GLU A 170 -12.12 16.33 32.08
CA GLU A 170 -10.77 16.88 31.88
C GLU A 170 -10.59 17.33 30.42
N ASP A 171 -10.31 18.63 30.20
CA ASP A 171 -9.98 19.19 28.88
C ASP A 171 -8.48 19.06 28.55
N ARG A 172 -7.89 17.91 28.88
CA ARG A 172 -6.51 17.58 28.52
C ARG A 172 -6.50 16.55 27.41
N LEU A 173 -5.45 16.57 26.59
CA LEU A 173 -5.21 15.52 25.60
C LEU A 173 -4.28 14.44 26.19
N PRO A 174 -4.38 13.17 25.75
CA PRO A 174 -3.51 12.12 26.22
C PRO A 174 -2.07 12.33 25.73
N THR A 175 -1.09 12.05 26.58
CA THR A 175 0.33 12.27 26.30
C THR A 175 1.21 11.03 26.46
N LYS A 176 0.68 9.92 26.98
CA LYS A 176 1.43 8.67 27.18
C LYS A 176 1.04 7.65 26.13
N LEU A 177 1.98 7.34 25.26
CA LEU A 177 1.81 6.41 24.16
C LEU A 177 2.46 5.06 24.49
N LYS A 178 1.73 3.98 24.23
CA LYS A 178 2.25 2.63 24.23
C LYS A 178 2.38 2.15 22.79
N VAL A 179 3.58 1.75 22.40
CA VAL A 179 3.89 1.23 21.06
C VAL A 179 4.32 -0.23 21.18
N LYS A 180 3.79 -1.06 20.29
CA LYS A 180 4.11 -2.47 20.14
C LYS A 180 4.49 -2.79 18.71
N PHE A 181 5.54 -3.58 18.55
CA PHE A 181 5.99 -4.09 17.26
C PHE A 181 5.61 -5.57 17.17
N TYR A 182 4.95 -5.95 16.07
CA TYR A 182 4.66 -7.33 15.74
C TYR A 182 5.39 -7.67 14.46
N ASP A 183 6.49 -8.39 14.59
CA ASP A 183 7.21 -9.00 13.47
C ASP A 183 6.63 -10.40 13.24
N GLU A 184 5.81 -10.54 12.21
CA GLU A 184 5.03 -11.76 11.96
C GLU A 184 5.91 -13.00 11.77
N PHE A 185 7.12 -12.83 11.26
CA PHE A 185 8.04 -13.93 10.95
C PHE A 185 9.26 -13.98 11.85
N ASN A 186 9.39 -13.05 12.80
CA ASN A 186 10.54 -12.90 13.70
C ASN A 186 11.89 -12.74 12.96
N ASP A 187 11.87 -12.22 11.73
CA ASP A 187 13.05 -12.06 10.88
C ASP A 187 13.94 -10.87 11.32
N TYR A 188 13.37 -9.93 12.08
CA TYR A 188 13.95 -8.62 12.36
C TYR A 188 14.22 -8.38 13.85
N SER A 189 14.31 -9.42 14.68
CA SER A 189 14.47 -9.31 16.14
C SER A 189 15.63 -8.40 16.62
N GLN A 190 16.65 -8.17 15.78
CA GLN A 190 17.78 -7.28 16.07
C GLN A 190 17.66 -5.87 15.49
N ALA A 191 16.59 -5.57 14.75
CA ALA A 191 16.36 -4.27 14.15
C ALA A 191 16.13 -3.19 15.22
N SER A 192 16.61 -1.98 14.93
CA SER A 192 16.37 -0.80 15.76
C SER A 192 15.19 -0.01 15.23
N TYR A 193 14.52 0.71 16.13
CA TYR A 193 13.47 1.66 15.76
C TYR A 193 13.82 3.08 16.20
N THR A 194 13.20 4.03 15.51
CA THR A 194 13.10 5.44 15.90
C THR A 194 11.63 5.82 15.83
N LEU A 195 11.06 6.21 16.97
CA LEU A 195 9.72 6.77 17.10
C LEU A 195 9.83 8.28 17.27
N THR A 196 9.16 9.05 16.44
CA THR A 196 9.13 10.51 16.54
C THR A 196 7.69 11.00 16.61
N GLY A 197 7.33 11.65 17.72
CA GLY A 197 6.03 12.31 17.86
C GLY A 197 6.09 13.73 17.32
N TYR A 198 5.03 14.13 16.61
CA TYR A 198 4.87 15.48 16.08
C TYR A 198 3.63 16.15 16.66
N CYS A 199 3.65 17.48 16.74
CA CYS A 199 2.47 18.31 16.94
C CYS A 199 2.56 19.53 16.01
N GLU A 200 1.56 19.72 15.16
CA GLU A 200 1.50 20.81 14.17
C GLU A 200 2.78 20.85 13.30
N GLY A 201 3.25 19.67 12.90
CA GLY A 201 4.48 19.50 12.11
C GLY A 201 5.78 19.71 12.89
N LYS A 202 5.73 20.12 14.16
CA LYS A 202 6.93 20.28 15.01
C LYS A 202 7.23 18.98 15.74
N LYS A 203 8.49 18.58 15.67
CA LYS A 203 9.02 17.43 16.41
C LYS A 203 8.93 17.71 17.92
N LEU A 204 8.26 16.82 18.65
CA LEU A 204 8.15 16.88 20.11
C LEU A 204 9.30 16.12 20.76
N LEU A 205 9.36 14.81 20.48
CA LEU A 205 10.29 13.89 21.11
C LEU A 205 10.61 12.75 20.17
N THR A 206 11.85 12.27 20.25
CA THR A 206 12.27 11.01 19.62
C THR A 206 12.63 9.99 20.67
N LYS A 207 12.17 8.76 20.47
CA LYS A 207 12.55 7.60 21.25
C LYS A 207 13.17 6.55 20.34
N GLU A 208 14.29 6.00 20.76
CA GLU A 208 14.98 4.92 20.06
C GLU A 208 15.03 3.67 20.94
N GLY A 209 15.10 2.51 20.29
CA GLY A 209 15.18 1.21 20.95
C GLY A 209 15.26 0.07 19.95
N LYS A 210 14.98 -1.15 20.43
CA LYS A 210 14.96 -2.37 19.59
C LYS A 210 13.55 -2.92 19.45
N ILE A 211 13.21 -3.46 18.28
CA ILE A 211 11.86 -3.98 18.05
C ILE A 211 11.53 -5.21 18.92
N SER A 212 12.54 -5.88 19.49
CA SER A 212 12.38 -6.98 20.44
C SER A 212 11.81 -6.53 21.79
N GLU A 213 11.72 -5.22 22.05
CA GLU A 213 11.08 -4.68 23.24
C GLU A 213 9.56 -4.97 23.19
N ILE A 214 9.05 -5.66 24.22
CA ILE A 214 7.66 -6.10 24.28
C ILE A 214 6.68 -4.91 24.34
N ASP A 215 7.06 -3.87 25.09
CA ASP A 215 6.24 -2.69 25.36
C ASP A 215 7.10 -1.44 25.42
N THR A 216 7.07 -0.62 24.37
CA THR A 216 7.72 0.69 24.39
C THR A 216 6.74 1.74 24.91
N LEU A 217 7.11 2.40 26.00
CA LEU A 217 6.37 3.54 26.55
C LEU A 217 7.06 4.85 26.17
N VAL A 218 6.28 5.79 25.67
CA VAL A 218 6.72 7.14 25.32
C VAL A 218 5.85 8.13 26.07
N ASP A 219 6.47 9.02 26.85
CA ASP A 219 5.80 10.10 27.57
C ASP A 219 6.15 11.41 26.85
N PHE A 220 5.15 12.10 26.34
CA PHE A 220 5.33 13.36 25.63
C PHE A 220 4.93 14.54 26.53
N ASP A 221 5.64 15.67 26.43
CA ASP A 221 5.25 16.90 27.16
C ASP A 221 3.95 17.52 26.61
N LYS A 222 3.65 17.27 25.33
CA LYS A 222 2.42 17.69 24.64
C LYS A 222 1.85 16.49 23.88
N SER A 223 0.53 16.41 23.76
CA SER A 223 -0.12 15.35 22.98
C SER A 223 0.27 15.44 21.50
N PRO A 224 0.86 14.38 20.91
CA PRO A 224 1.18 14.39 19.50
C PRO A 224 -0.09 14.30 18.63
N ASP A 225 -0.09 14.95 17.48
CA ASP A 225 -1.10 14.72 16.43
C ASP A 225 -0.65 13.64 15.44
N GLU A 226 0.65 13.41 15.27
CA GLU A 226 1.20 12.37 14.41
C GLU A 226 2.33 11.57 15.09
N LEU A 227 2.52 10.34 14.64
CA LEU A 227 3.65 9.49 14.99
C LEU A 227 4.34 9.02 13.70
N GLU A 228 5.64 9.30 13.60
CA GLU A 228 6.52 8.66 12.63
C GLU A 228 7.23 7.49 13.30
N THR A 229 7.23 6.33 12.64
CA THR A 229 7.95 5.13 13.06
C THR A 229 8.88 4.68 11.95
N LYS A 230 10.17 4.70 12.22
CA LYS A 230 11.21 4.19 11.32
C LYS A 230 11.86 2.95 11.93
N ILE A 231 12.06 1.90 11.16
CA ILE A 231 12.78 0.68 11.60
C ILE A 231 13.94 0.43 10.64
N ILE A 232 15.10 0.19 11.21
CA ILE A 232 16.37 -0.01 10.51
C ILE A 232 16.89 -1.41 10.84
N ASP A 233 17.14 -2.21 9.81
CA ASP A 233 17.86 -3.47 9.93
C ASP A 233 19.14 -3.40 9.09
N LYS A 234 20.28 -3.74 9.70
CA LYS A 234 21.61 -3.77 9.04
C LYS A 234 21.92 -2.50 8.23
N GLY A 235 21.55 -1.33 8.78
CA GLY A 235 21.79 -0.02 8.16
C GLY A 235 20.79 0.37 7.05
N SER A 236 19.82 -0.48 6.71
CA SER A 236 18.78 -0.20 5.72
C SER A 236 17.44 0.06 6.38
N THR A 237 16.67 1.04 5.87
CA THR A 237 15.30 1.26 6.34
C THR A 237 14.41 0.17 5.77
N ILE A 238 13.75 -0.59 6.66
CA ILE A 238 12.84 -1.68 6.28
C ILE A 238 11.37 -1.36 6.58
N TYR A 239 11.13 -0.34 7.40
CA TYR A 239 9.80 0.17 7.72
C TYR A 239 9.89 1.68 7.93
N ASN A 240 8.98 2.43 7.33
CA ASN A 240 8.80 3.84 7.61
C ASN A 240 7.34 4.20 7.46
N SER A 241 6.69 4.56 8.56
CA SER A 241 5.31 5.04 8.56
C SER A 241 5.14 6.35 9.28
N LYS A 242 4.23 7.20 8.81
CA LYS A 242 3.84 8.45 9.45
C LYS A 242 2.32 8.60 9.44
N HIS A 243 1.71 8.47 10.63
CA HIS A 243 0.26 8.47 10.77
C HIS A 243 -0.25 9.44 11.81
N GLY A 244 -1.35 10.12 11.47
CA GLY A 244 -2.10 10.97 12.38
C GLY A 244 -2.96 10.16 13.35
N PHE A 245 -3.13 10.68 14.57
CA PHE A 245 -4.03 10.11 15.56
C PHE A 245 -5.46 10.62 15.36
N LEU A 246 -6.42 9.71 15.28
CA LEU A 246 -7.85 10.06 15.33
C LEU A 246 -8.22 10.51 16.74
N ARG A 247 -8.48 11.81 16.90
CA ARG A 247 -8.89 12.42 18.19
C ARG A 247 -10.38 12.26 18.47
N SER A 248 -11.20 12.52 17.45
CA SER A 248 -12.65 12.36 17.55
C SER A 248 -13.27 12.18 16.17
N ILE A 249 -14.32 11.38 16.09
CA ILE A 249 -15.15 11.22 14.90
C ILE A 249 -16.51 11.84 15.22
N ASN A 250 -16.88 12.87 14.45
CA ASN A 250 -18.23 13.41 14.49
C ASN A 250 -19.10 12.60 13.53
N ILE A 251 -20.11 11.92 14.06
CA ILE A 251 -21.03 11.12 13.28
C ILE A 251 -22.33 11.90 13.17
N LYS A 252 -22.67 12.29 11.93
CA LYS A 252 -23.98 12.82 11.55
C LYS A 252 -24.68 11.77 10.72
N ALA A 253 -25.79 11.26 11.23
CA ALA A 253 -26.62 10.28 10.55
C ALA A 253 -28.03 10.83 10.39
N ARG A 254 -28.67 10.49 9.27
CA ARG A 254 -30.10 10.71 9.06
C ARG A 254 -30.76 9.34 9.03
N VAL A 255 -31.61 9.08 10.01
CA VAL A 255 -32.35 7.81 10.12
C VAL A 255 -33.71 8.02 9.49
N TYR A 256 -33.94 7.39 8.35
CA TYR A 256 -35.23 7.40 7.68
C TYR A 256 -36.16 6.37 8.33
N GLY A 257 -37.32 6.83 8.79
CA GLY A 257 -38.41 5.99 9.28
C GLY A 257 -39.46 5.76 8.19
N ASN A 258 -40.72 5.60 8.62
CA ASN A 258 -41.82 5.36 7.69
C ASN A 258 -42.03 6.55 6.74
N SER A 259 -42.42 6.23 5.51
CA SER A 259 -42.89 7.21 4.53
C SER A 259 -44.40 7.22 4.38
N VAL A 260 -44.92 8.39 4.00
CA VAL A 260 -46.33 8.59 3.65
C VAL A 260 -46.38 9.05 2.20
N ASN A 261 -47.16 8.37 1.37
CA ASN A 261 -47.49 8.84 0.02
C ASN A 261 -48.63 9.85 0.11
N LEU A 262 -48.41 11.04 -0.42
CA LEU A 262 -49.42 12.08 -0.57
C LEU A 262 -50.29 11.82 -1.80
N GLU A 263 -51.49 12.40 -1.82
CA GLU A 263 -52.47 12.25 -2.91
C GLU A 263 -51.95 12.76 -4.27
N ASN A 264 -50.96 13.65 -4.28
CA ASN A 264 -50.28 14.14 -5.48
C ASN A 264 -49.19 13.18 -6.01
N GLY A 265 -49.07 11.97 -5.44
CA GLY A 265 -48.08 10.96 -5.81
C GLY A 265 -46.69 11.16 -5.22
N SER A 266 -46.47 12.21 -4.40
CA SER A 266 -45.19 12.44 -3.74
C SER A 266 -45.03 11.61 -2.46
N ASN A 267 -43.83 11.09 -2.22
CA ASN A 267 -43.51 10.30 -1.02
C ASN A 267 -42.75 11.19 -0.02
N ILE A 268 -43.30 11.38 1.18
CA ILE A 268 -42.64 12.09 2.27
C ILE A 268 -42.16 11.05 3.30
N SER A 269 -40.85 10.90 3.40
CA SER A 269 -40.21 10.06 4.42
C SER A 269 -40.03 10.86 5.72
N LYS A 270 -40.51 10.31 6.86
CA LYS A 270 -40.11 10.81 8.17
C LYS A 270 -38.63 10.49 8.37
N TYR A 271 -37.85 11.43 8.88
CA TYR A 271 -36.48 11.15 9.29
C TYR A 271 -36.15 11.83 10.62
N ALA A 272 -35.18 11.27 11.33
CA ALA A 272 -34.55 11.88 12.48
C ALA A 272 -33.07 12.11 12.17
N ASP A 273 -32.59 13.31 12.46
CA ASP A 273 -31.15 13.60 12.41
C ASP A 273 -30.53 13.22 13.76
N LEU A 274 -29.42 12.50 13.71
CA LEU A 274 -28.64 12.05 14.86
C LEU A 274 -27.22 12.60 14.71
N SER A 275 -26.76 13.37 15.68
CA SER A 275 -25.41 13.94 15.69
C SER A 275 -24.75 13.63 17.01
N PHE A 276 -23.69 12.82 16.99
CA PHE A 276 -22.94 12.48 18.19
C PHE A 276 -21.44 12.41 17.90
N ASN A 277 -20.64 12.54 18.97
CA ASN A 277 -19.18 12.52 18.88
C ASN A 277 -18.64 11.24 19.52
N VAL A 278 -17.77 10.54 18.81
CA VAL A 278 -16.99 9.43 19.35
C VAL A 278 -15.57 9.93 19.58
N GLY A 279 -15.13 9.98 20.83
CA GLY A 279 -13.76 10.37 21.21
C GLY A 279 -13.64 11.65 22.03
N ARG A 280 -14.61 12.58 21.94
CA ARG A 280 -14.84 13.61 22.97
C ARG A 280 -16.00 13.16 23.87
N LYS A 281 -15.75 13.04 25.18
CA LYS A 281 -16.79 12.88 26.20
C LYS A 281 -17.01 14.20 26.89
#